data_AF-A0A8S4AE07-F1
#
_entry.id   AF-A0A8S4AE07-F1
#
_cell.length_a   1.000
_cell.length_b   1.000
_cell.length_c   1.000
_cell.angle_alpha   90.00
_cell.angle_beta   90.00
_cell.angle_gamma   90.00
#
_symmetry.space_group_name_H-M   'P 1'
#
loop_
_entity.id
_entity.type
_entity.pdbx_description
1 polymer ?
#
loop_
_entity_poly.entity_id
_entity_poly.type
_entity_poly.pdbx_seq_one_letter_code
_entity_poly.pdbx_strand_id
1 'polypeptide(L)'
;KHCRLLVPFPPVTPENPELPVSPVVVAMPGKKASKVKRAKGGKGKKDSKNVPKADKESDVETARANAALWELRLKVTEQDVAEYREESHKLARANEQLTSHLYRAEKSSVDLTGYWEKEVASKEKKVGKSLRECANGISALQESLRKQEALALEERNKVARDFSRMQDKMREMEEREAQMEQELGDMKESMAIADKDYREHLNNLRENFRKEKECLETEVMQRCKTEIAVLKLDHREAIAKLEGALHDAFKKHDQLNESLRKTTKEAEDLKRLAHTLSQDNNSLGVERDLIESMLKKTDAQLEWKKKKFSELRVKVTALEEALELKEEKLEQQDKQAKISLVTIQASQVELEKLQKSLAVRDKEMLHVKQLASAIVKKRTELEEFFHEVLDHVRQEIVANRIQYKKEALQDYRQRFREATAGKIKFPPIRTFHKSPYSTNSVYSDMEATSQWSHRSTSEVQMSDLSWEQKEQVLSLLFAKMNGLQER
;
A
#
# COMPACT_ATOMS: atom_id res chain seq x y z
N LYS A 1 42.59 -22.41 81.87
CA LYS A 1 43.43 -23.63 81.75
C LYS A 1 44.60 -23.49 82.75
N HIS A 2 45.34 -24.56 83.05
CA HIS A 2 46.33 -24.67 84.16
C HIS A 2 47.32 -23.47 84.24
N CYS A 3 47.80 -23.00 85.40
CA CYS A 3 48.49 -23.67 86.53
C CYS A 3 49.83 -24.32 86.08
N ARG A 4 50.95 -24.33 86.84
CA ARG A 4 51.18 -24.15 88.30
C ARG A 4 52.70 -23.92 88.61
N LEU A 5 53.04 -23.66 89.88
CA LEU A 5 54.38 -23.68 90.55
C LEU A 5 55.18 -22.35 90.46
N LEU A 6 55.56 -21.65 91.55
CA LEU A 6 56.40 -21.92 92.77
C LEU A 6 57.94 -21.84 92.50
N VAL A 7 58.83 -21.04 93.15
CA VAL A 7 59.03 -20.45 94.53
C VAL A 7 60.13 -21.21 95.32
N PRO A 8 61.08 -20.59 96.10
CA PRO A 8 61.72 -19.25 96.06
C PRO A 8 63.23 -19.26 96.56
N PHE A 9 63.63 -18.28 97.40
CA PHE A 9 64.73 -18.25 98.41
C PHE A 9 66.18 -17.80 98.04
N PRO A 10 66.98 -17.24 99.01
CA PRO A 10 67.86 -16.08 98.76
C PRO A 10 69.35 -16.18 99.23
N PRO A 11 69.87 -15.55 100.33
CA PRO A 11 71.14 -14.84 100.25
C PRO A 11 72.29 -15.43 101.10
N VAL A 12 73.50 -14.88 100.95
CA VAL A 12 74.65 -15.13 101.85
C VAL A 12 75.35 -13.81 102.19
N THR A 13 75.28 -13.42 103.46
CA THR A 13 76.40 -12.79 104.18
C THR A 13 77.11 -13.90 104.98
N PRO A 14 78.40 -13.75 105.33
CA PRO A 14 78.74 -13.11 106.62
C PRO A 14 80.07 -12.29 106.48
N GLU A 15 80.79 -11.81 107.50
CA GLU A 15 80.64 -11.85 108.95
C GLU A 15 81.29 -10.61 109.59
N ASN A 16 80.90 -10.27 110.82
CA ASN A 16 81.62 -9.33 111.71
C ASN A 16 82.38 -10.17 112.76
N PRO A 17 83.43 -9.67 113.45
CA PRO A 17 83.17 -9.35 114.87
C PRO A 17 84.03 -8.22 115.49
N GLU A 18 83.63 -7.84 116.70
CA GLU A 18 84.28 -6.86 117.58
C GLU A 18 85.22 -7.53 118.62
N LEU A 19 86.13 -6.74 119.22
CA LEU A 19 86.60 -6.69 120.65
C LEU A 19 86.62 -7.99 121.52
N PRO A 20 87.63 -8.25 122.41
CA PRO A 20 87.77 -7.44 123.67
C PRO A 20 89.09 -7.46 124.54
N VAL A 21 89.30 -6.39 125.32
CA VAL A 21 89.59 -6.32 126.81
C VAL A 21 90.79 -7.07 127.50
N SER A 22 91.83 -6.27 127.91
CA SER A 22 92.54 -6.25 129.25
C SER A 22 93.37 -7.47 129.78
N PRO A 23 93.99 -7.47 131.02
CA PRO A 23 94.75 -6.46 131.83
C PRO A 23 96.12 -6.98 132.42
N VAL A 24 96.69 -6.28 133.44
CA VAL A 24 97.80 -6.66 134.40
C VAL A 24 99.27 -6.38 133.94
N VAL A 25 100.26 -5.81 134.69
CA VAL A 25 100.50 -5.17 136.04
C VAL A 25 101.42 -5.94 137.05
N VAL A 26 102.18 -5.21 137.91
CA VAL A 26 103.21 -5.64 138.93
C VAL A 26 104.58 -6.01 138.27
N ALA A 27 105.80 -5.73 138.78
CA ALA A 27 106.32 -5.55 140.16
C ALA A 27 107.49 -4.54 140.33
N MET A 28 107.79 -4.15 141.59
CA MET A 28 109.07 -3.56 142.05
C MET A 28 109.90 -4.60 142.85
N PRO A 29 111.19 -4.35 143.18
CA PRO A 29 111.55 -3.77 144.50
C PRO A 29 112.83 -2.90 144.49
N GLY A 30 113.34 -2.31 145.59
CA GLY A 30 112.70 -2.07 146.91
C GLY A 30 113.61 -2.09 148.17
N LYS A 31 114.16 -0.91 148.54
CA LYS A 31 114.50 -0.44 149.93
C LYS A 31 115.72 -1.00 150.73
N LYS A 32 116.09 -0.20 151.77
CA LYS A 32 116.95 -0.42 152.99
C LYS A 32 118.46 -0.15 152.82
N ALA A 33 119.22 0.63 153.62
CA ALA A 33 119.07 1.55 154.79
C ALA A 33 119.59 1.09 156.20
N SER A 34 120.78 1.60 156.64
CA SER A 34 121.32 1.66 158.05
C SER A 34 122.73 2.32 158.09
N LYS A 35 123.25 3.21 159.00
CA LYS A 35 122.78 4.02 160.18
C LYS A 35 123.16 3.58 161.63
N VAL A 36 124.41 3.79 162.13
CA VAL A 36 124.85 3.82 163.59
C VAL A 36 126.40 4.15 163.71
N LYS A 37 127.11 4.39 164.87
CA LYS A 37 127.08 5.47 165.92
C LYS A 37 128.22 5.41 167.03
N ARG A 38 129.07 6.48 167.21
CA ARG A 38 129.78 7.01 168.46
C ARG A 38 131.08 6.42 169.18
N ALA A 39 131.84 7.34 169.86
CA ALA A 39 132.75 7.27 171.08
C ALA A 39 134.29 6.93 170.96
N LYS A 40 135.26 7.20 171.91
CA LYS A 40 135.58 8.23 172.99
C LYS A 40 137.03 8.03 173.65
N GLY A 41 137.69 9.05 174.28
CA GLY A 41 138.95 9.01 175.13
C GLY A 41 138.99 10.11 176.25
N GLY A 42 140.04 10.51 177.04
CA GLY A 42 141.45 10.08 177.41
C GLY A 42 142.19 11.15 178.33
N LYS A 43 143.18 10.85 179.24
CA LYS A 43 143.85 11.82 180.23
C LYS A 43 145.11 11.29 181.06
N GLY A 44 146.09 12.12 181.54
CA GLY A 44 147.22 11.73 182.49
C GLY A 44 148.25 12.84 182.97
N LYS A 45 149.10 12.68 184.05
CA LYS A 45 150.03 13.72 184.68
C LYS A 45 151.05 13.29 185.84
N LYS A 46 152.22 14.00 186.05
CA LYS A 46 152.97 14.43 187.33
C LYS A 46 154.24 13.76 188.04
N ASP A 47 155.22 14.60 188.50
CA ASP A 47 156.09 14.76 189.76
C ASP A 47 157.30 13.91 190.39
N SER A 48 158.46 14.62 190.64
CA SER A 48 159.31 14.95 191.88
C SER A 48 160.21 14.04 192.84
N LYS A 49 161.54 14.33 192.92
CA LYS A 49 162.49 14.76 194.06
C LYS A 49 162.85 13.95 195.38
N ASN A 50 164.16 13.83 195.78
CA ASN A 50 164.80 14.21 197.11
C ASN A 50 166.37 14.01 197.33
N VAL A 51 166.94 14.17 198.57
CA VAL A 51 168.37 14.48 198.95
C VAL A 51 168.88 13.85 200.30
N PRO A 52 170.21 13.65 200.57
CA PRO A 52 170.81 13.82 201.93
C PRO A 52 172.26 14.46 202.00
N LYS A 53 172.99 14.34 203.14
CA LYS A 53 174.28 15.00 203.54
C LYS A 53 175.35 13.99 204.07
N ALA A 54 176.66 14.25 204.34
CA ALA A 54 177.68 15.33 204.10
C ALA A 54 178.42 15.85 205.38
N ASP A 55 179.78 15.92 205.37
CA ASP A 55 180.70 16.52 206.40
C ASP A 55 181.97 17.15 205.74
N LYS A 56 182.89 17.76 206.52
CA LYS A 56 183.88 18.81 206.13
C LYS A 56 185.04 18.40 205.20
N GLU A 57 185.32 19.27 204.21
CA GLU A 57 186.69 19.58 203.72
C GLU A 57 186.77 21.01 203.14
N SER A 58 187.96 21.44 202.68
CA SER A 58 188.43 22.84 202.47
C SER A 58 187.54 23.80 201.63
N ASP A 59 187.52 25.09 202.02
CA ASP A 59 186.77 26.22 201.40
C ASP A 59 187.05 26.49 199.91
N VAL A 60 188.07 25.86 199.31
CA VAL A 60 188.45 26.08 197.90
C VAL A 60 187.47 25.39 196.92
N GLU A 61 186.79 24.32 197.34
CA GLU A 61 186.02 23.47 196.42
C GLU A 61 184.58 23.95 196.19
N THR A 62 183.97 24.59 197.18
CA THR A 62 182.61 25.18 197.08
C THR A 62 182.53 26.30 196.05
N ALA A 63 183.64 27.03 195.81
CA ALA A 63 183.75 28.02 194.74
C ALA A 63 183.73 27.37 193.34
N ARG A 64 184.48 26.28 193.14
CA ARG A 64 184.51 25.52 191.88
C ARG A 64 183.15 24.90 191.55
N ALA A 65 182.47 24.33 192.54
CA ALA A 65 181.15 23.72 192.36
C ALA A 65 180.11 24.73 191.84
N ASN A 66 180.11 25.96 192.36
CA ASN A 66 179.19 27.01 191.89
C ASN A 66 179.55 27.51 190.47
N ALA A 67 180.83 27.64 190.12
CA ALA A 67 181.25 28.03 188.77
C ALA A 67 180.80 27.00 187.72
N ALA A 68 180.99 25.71 187.98
CA ALA A 68 180.54 24.63 187.08
C ALA A 68 179.02 24.61 186.87
N LEU A 69 178.24 24.98 187.90
CA LEU A 69 176.77 25.05 187.82
C LEU A 69 176.30 26.21 186.92
N TRP A 70 177.00 27.35 186.93
CA TRP A 70 176.72 28.45 186.01
C TRP A 70 177.16 28.14 184.57
N GLU A 71 178.29 27.48 184.35
CA GLU A 71 178.67 26.97 183.02
C GLU A 71 177.61 26.01 182.46
N LEU A 72 177.10 25.07 183.27
CA LEU A 72 176.10 24.12 182.83
C LEU A 72 174.79 24.84 182.45
N ARG A 73 174.40 25.87 183.22
CA ARG A 73 173.26 26.74 182.87
C ARG A 73 173.46 27.48 181.56
N LEU A 74 174.64 28.06 181.35
CA LEU A 74 174.96 28.78 180.11
C LEU A 74 174.83 27.83 178.91
N LYS A 75 175.46 26.66 178.97
CA LYS A 75 175.43 25.64 177.91
C LYS A 75 174.00 25.17 177.59
N VAL A 76 173.15 24.97 178.61
CA VAL A 76 171.72 24.66 178.38
C VAL A 76 171.00 25.81 177.67
N THR A 77 171.18 27.06 178.11
CA THR A 77 170.56 28.21 177.43
C THR A 77 171.11 28.47 176.02
N GLU A 78 172.37 28.11 175.75
CA GLU A 78 172.96 28.16 174.41
C GLU A 78 172.37 27.08 173.50
N GLN A 79 172.10 25.88 174.02
CA GLN A 79 171.35 24.84 173.31
C GLN A 79 169.90 25.26 173.05
N ASP A 80 169.17 25.76 174.06
CA ASP A 80 167.80 26.27 173.90
C ASP A 80 167.73 27.35 172.80
N VAL A 81 168.69 28.29 172.78
CA VAL A 81 168.77 29.35 171.76
C VAL A 81 169.17 28.81 170.37
N ALA A 82 170.02 27.79 170.30
CA ALA A 82 170.36 27.12 169.04
C ALA A 82 169.14 26.37 168.47
N GLU A 83 168.42 25.62 169.30
CA GLU A 83 167.19 24.92 168.93
C GLU A 83 166.09 25.90 168.49
N TYR A 84 165.84 26.98 169.24
CA TYR A 84 164.90 28.04 168.84
C TYR A 84 165.26 28.70 167.50
N ARG A 85 166.56 28.86 167.19
CA ARG A 85 167.02 29.36 165.88
C ARG A 85 166.78 28.32 164.78
N GLU A 86 167.04 27.05 165.04
CA GLU A 86 166.80 25.99 164.05
C GLU A 86 165.31 25.80 163.77
N GLU A 87 164.46 25.80 164.80
CA GLU A 87 162.99 25.84 164.70
C GLU A 87 162.51 27.05 163.89
N SER A 88 163.06 28.25 164.18
CA SER A 88 162.74 29.47 163.42
C SER A 88 163.14 29.37 161.95
N HIS A 89 164.29 28.76 161.64
CA HIS A 89 164.72 28.53 160.26
C HIS A 89 163.90 27.44 159.54
N LYS A 90 163.47 26.38 160.25
CA LYS A 90 162.52 25.38 159.72
C LYS A 90 161.18 26.02 159.38
N LEU A 91 160.64 26.84 160.30
CA LEU A 91 159.38 27.55 160.12
C LEU A 91 159.46 28.58 158.97
N ALA A 92 160.57 29.30 158.85
CA ALA A 92 160.80 30.22 157.72
C ALA A 92 160.80 29.50 156.36
N ARG A 93 161.53 28.37 156.25
CA ARG A 93 161.54 27.53 155.04
C ARG A 93 160.15 26.96 154.73
N ALA A 94 159.40 26.53 155.74
CA ALA A 94 158.04 26.04 155.57
C ALA A 94 157.08 27.13 155.07
N ASN A 95 157.18 28.36 155.59
CA ASN A 95 156.43 29.51 155.09
C ASN A 95 156.80 29.85 153.64
N GLU A 96 158.09 29.91 153.30
CA GLU A 96 158.55 30.19 151.93
C GLU A 96 158.06 29.14 150.92
N GLN A 97 158.04 27.86 151.32
CA GLN A 97 157.44 26.78 150.54
C GLN A 97 155.91 26.95 150.41
N LEU A 98 155.19 27.24 151.49
CA LEU A 98 153.74 27.49 151.46
C LEU A 98 153.38 28.69 150.57
N THR A 99 154.11 29.81 150.66
CA THR A 99 153.93 30.97 149.79
C THR A 99 154.20 30.62 148.33
N SER A 100 155.24 29.82 148.04
CA SER A 100 155.53 29.32 146.70
C SER A 100 154.44 28.40 146.15
N HIS A 101 153.84 27.56 147.01
CA HIS A 101 152.72 26.70 146.65
C HIS A 101 151.43 27.49 146.40
N LEU A 102 151.11 28.47 147.25
CA LEU A 102 149.97 29.38 147.07
C LEU A 102 150.09 30.17 145.76
N TYR A 103 151.23 30.82 145.51
CA TYR A 103 151.44 31.58 144.27
C TYR A 103 151.30 30.71 143.01
N ARG A 104 151.82 29.47 143.03
CA ARG A 104 151.64 28.52 141.92
C ARG A 104 150.17 28.09 141.76
N ALA A 105 149.45 27.86 142.86
CA ALA A 105 148.04 27.50 142.84
C ALA A 105 147.18 28.65 142.29
N GLU A 106 147.34 29.87 142.81
CA GLU A 106 146.70 31.10 142.33
C GLU A 106 146.95 31.32 140.84
N LYS A 107 148.23 31.26 140.41
CA LYS A 107 148.60 31.42 139.01
C LYS A 107 147.93 30.38 138.11
N SER A 108 147.93 29.10 138.51
CA SER A 108 147.25 28.04 137.77
C SER A 108 145.73 28.22 137.72
N SER A 109 145.12 28.74 138.80
CA SER A 109 143.68 29.02 138.87
C SER A 109 143.27 30.18 137.97
N VAL A 110 144.07 31.25 137.93
CA VAL A 110 143.87 32.39 137.02
C VAL A 110 144.03 31.96 135.56
N ASP A 111 145.03 31.14 135.24
CA ASP A 111 145.25 30.66 133.87
C ASP A 111 144.15 29.68 133.41
N LEU A 112 143.64 28.83 134.31
CA LEU A 112 142.45 28.00 134.07
C LEU A 112 141.19 28.84 133.86
N THR A 113 140.95 29.85 134.71
CA THR A 113 139.79 30.73 134.60
C THR A 113 139.82 31.51 133.29
N GLY A 114 140.96 32.12 132.94
CA GLY A 114 141.15 32.86 131.70
C GLY A 114 141.13 31.98 130.43
N TYR A 115 141.33 30.66 130.55
CA TYR A 115 141.05 29.71 129.47
C TYR A 115 139.53 29.49 129.33
N TRP A 116 138.83 29.21 130.44
CA TRP A 116 137.37 28.98 130.42
C TRP A 116 136.58 30.20 129.98
N GLU A 117 136.94 31.42 130.39
CA GLU A 117 136.33 32.67 129.93
C GLU A 117 136.44 32.83 128.40
N LYS A 118 137.62 32.55 127.83
CA LYS A 118 137.83 32.61 126.38
C LYS A 118 137.02 31.55 125.65
N GLU A 119 136.90 30.35 126.20
CA GLU A 119 136.14 29.26 125.61
C GLU A 119 134.61 29.45 125.73
N VAL A 120 134.13 30.07 126.82
CA VAL A 120 132.74 30.53 126.96
C VAL A 120 132.45 31.63 125.95
N ALA A 121 133.25 32.70 125.89
CA ALA A 121 133.06 33.78 124.92
C ALA A 121 133.18 33.32 123.45
N SER A 122 133.99 32.28 123.18
CA SER A 122 134.08 31.57 121.90
C SER A 122 132.77 30.83 121.57
N LYS A 123 132.20 30.10 122.53
CA LYS A 123 130.92 29.39 122.40
C LYS A 123 129.73 30.35 122.27
N GLU A 124 129.66 31.40 123.08
CA GLU A 124 128.63 32.44 122.98
C GLU A 124 128.64 33.15 121.62
N LYS A 125 129.83 33.48 121.08
CA LYS A 125 129.95 34.05 119.73
C LYS A 125 129.50 33.08 118.63
N LYS A 126 129.64 31.76 118.81
CA LYS A 126 129.11 30.73 117.90
C LYS A 126 127.58 30.65 118.02
N VAL A 127 127.05 30.47 119.22
CA VAL A 127 125.59 30.43 119.48
C VAL A 127 124.89 31.69 118.98
N GLY A 128 125.45 32.87 119.26
CA GLY A 128 124.93 34.15 118.79
C GLY A 128 125.08 34.39 117.28
N LYS A 129 125.88 33.60 116.55
CA LYS A 129 125.84 33.56 115.08
C LYS A 129 124.70 32.67 114.62
N SER A 130 124.67 31.42 115.08
CA SER A 130 123.65 30.44 114.70
C SER A 130 122.21 30.86 115.04
N LEU A 131 122.00 31.59 116.13
CA LEU A 131 120.69 32.19 116.46
C LEU A 131 120.26 33.27 115.45
N ARG A 132 121.19 34.10 114.94
CA ARG A 132 120.90 35.10 113.91
C ARG A 132 120.70 34.46 112.54
N GLU A 133 121.50 33.46 112.20
CA GLU A 133 121.34 32.65 110.99
C GLU A 133 119.97 31.95 110.98
N CYS A 134 119.55 31.37 112.12
CA CYS A 134 118.24 30.75 112.30
C CYS A 134 117.09 31.79 112.23
N ALA A 135 117.20 32.92 112.92
CA ALA A 135 116.19 33.99 112.88
C ALA A 135 116.01 34.57 111.46
N ASN A 136 117.11 34.81 110.74
CA ASN A 136 117.06 35.26 109.35
C ASN A 136 116.41 34.20 108.43
N GLY A 137 116.72 32.91 108.64
CA GLY A 137 116.08 31.80 107.94
C GLY A 137 114.57 31.72 108.18
N ILE A 138 114.12 31.90 109.43
CA ILE A 138 112.69 31.93 109.79
C ILE A 138 111.99 33.10 109.08
N SER A 139 112.57 34.31 109.10
CA SER A 139 112.00 35.48 108.41
C SER A 139 111.92 35.28 106.90
N ALA A 140 112.96 34.72 106.28
CA ALA A 140 112.99 34.42 104.84
C ALA A 140 111.91 33.38 104.45
N LEU A 141 111.71 32.34 105.27
CA LEU A 141 110.68 31.33 105.07
C LEU A 141 109.26 31.90 105.27
N GLN A 142 109.05 32.79 106.24
CA GLN A 142 107.77 33.49 106.41
C GLN A 142 107.46 34.42 105.23
N GLU A 143 108.47 35.10 104.67
CA GLU A 143 108.30 35.90 103.46
C GLU A 143 108.01 35.05 102.21
N SER A 144 108.69 33.91 102.02
CA SER A 144 108.41 33.04 100.88
C SER A 144 107.02 32.41 100.98
N LEU A 145 106.59 32.02 102.17
CA LEU A 145 105.24 31.51 102.41
C LEU A 145 104.17 32.56 102.08
N ARG A 146 104.30 33.79 102.61
CA ARG A 146 103.36 34.89 102.29
C ARG A 146 103.29 35.21 100.79
N LYS A 147 104.43 35.15 100.09
CA LYS A 147 104.47 35.34 98.62
C LYS A 147 103.75 34.20 97.89
N GLN A 148 103.94 32.96 98.34
CA GLN A 148 103.23 31.79 97.79
C GLN A 148 101.72 31.82 98.07
N GLU A 149 101.31 32.22 99.27
CA GLU A 149 99.89 32.41 99.67
C GLU A 149 99.22 33.51 98.83
N ALA A 150 99.89 34.65 98.63
CA ALA A 150 99.40 35.75 97.81
C ALA A 150 99.22 35.34 96.33
N LEU A 151 100.20 34.64 95.76
CA LEU A 151 100.12 34.11 94.39
C LEU A 151 98.99 33.08 94.25
N ALA A 152 98.87 32.14 95.16
CA ALA A 152 97.79 31.14 95.16
C ALA A 152 96.39 31.78 95.29
N LEU A 153 96.27 32.88 96.04
CA LEU A 153 95.03 33.65 96.14
C LEU A 153 94.73 34.42 94.85
N GLU A 154 95.73 35.02 94.20
CA GLU A 154 95.56 35.69 92.91
C GLU A 154 95.19 34.70 91.78
N GLU A 155 95.85 33.54 91.72
CA GLU A 155 95.51 32.46 90.80
C GLU A 155 94.09 31.96 91.03
N ARG A 156 93.69 31.72 92.29
CA ARG A 156 92.32 31.33 92.63
C ARG A 156 91.29 32.40 92.22
N ASN A 157 91.60 33.68 92.42
CA ASN A 157 90.75 34.80 92.00
C ASN A 157 90.73 35.00 90.47
N LYS A 158 91.79 34.60 89.75
CA LYS A 158 91.81 34.54 88.29
C LYS A 158 90.92 33.39 87.80
N VAL A 159 91.13 32.17 88.29
CA VAL A 159 90.32 30.99 87.96
C VAL A 159 88.83 31.23 88.27
N ALA A 160 88.49 31.88 89.37
CA ALA A 160 87.11 32.24 89.68
C ALA A 160 86.50 33.22 88.65
N ARG A 161 87.23 34.27 88.24
CA ARG A 161 86.78 35.22 87.21
C ARG A 161 86.65 34.58 85.83
N ASP A 162 87.60 33.71 85.47
CA ASP A 162 87.57 32.97 84.22
C ASP A 162 86.42 31.93 84.23
N PHE A 163 86.12 31.30 85.37
CA PHE A 163 84.96 30.42 85.54
C PHE A 163 83.63 31.16 85.41
N SER A 164 83.45 32.30 86.08
CA SER A 164 82.25 33.14 85.89
C SER A 164 82.09 33.56 84.43
N ARG A 165 83.16 34.00 83.77
CA ARG A 165 83.15 34.34 82.33
C ARG A 165 82.78 33.16 81.44
N MET A 166 83.18 31.93 81.79
CA MET A 166 82.75 30.72 81.08
C MET A 166 81.27 30.40 81.34
N GLN A 167 80.78 30.58 82.57
CA GLN A 167 79.38 30.37 82.93
C GLN A 167 78.44 31.38 82.26
N ASP A 168 78.83 32.66 82.20
CA ASP A 168 78.05 33.69 81.51
C ASP A 168 78.00 33.42 80.00
N LYS A 169 79.13 33.05 79.38
CA LYS A 169 79.18 32.63 77.98
C LYS A 169 78.38 31.35 77.69
N MET A 170 78.36 30.40 78.61
CA MET A 170 77.56 29.18 78.51
C MET A 170 76.09 29.54 78.44
N ARG A 171 75.63 30.43 79.32
CA ARG A 171 74.25 30.96 79.29
C ARG A 171 73.92 31.73 78.02
N GLU A 172 74.81 32.60 77.53
CA GLU A 172 74.58 33.26 76.24
C GLU A 172 74.55 32.28 75.05
N MET A 173 75.15 31.10 75.17
CA MET A 173 75.07 30.04 74.15
C MET A 173 73.75 29.28 74.28
N GLU A 174 73.34 28.91 75.50
CA GLU A 174 72.03 28.29 75.80
C GLU A 174 70.86 29.19 75.34
N GLU A 175 70.95 30.50 75.59
CA GLU A 175 69.95 31.49 75.15
C GLU A 175 69.88 31.61 73.61
N ARG A 176 71.02 31.54 72.91
CA ARG A 176 71.07 31.54 71.44
C ARG A 176 70.62 30.21 70.84
N GLU A 177 70.94 29.09 71.48
CA GLU A 177 70.50 27.76 71.08
C GLU A 177 68.97 27.65 71.18
N ALA A 178 68.38 28.08 72.29
CA ALA A 178 66.93 28.17 72.45
C ALA A 178 66.26 29.12 71.43
N GLN A 179 66.89 30.25 71.10
CA GLN A 179 66.39 31.16 70.03
C GLN A 179 66.42 30.47 68.66
N MET A 180 67.52 29.81 68.29
CA MET A 180 67.61 29.07 67.02
C MET A 180 66.66 27.86 66.98
N GLU A 181 66.45 27.15 68.10
CA GLU A 181 65.45 26.08 68.17
C GLU A 181 64.02 26.61 67.99
N GLN A 182 63.69 27.78 68.57
CA GLN A 182 62.41 28.44 68.36
C GLN A 182 62.24 28.90 66.91
N GLU A 183 63.22 29.61 66.32
CA GLU A 183 63.16 30.04 64.91
C GLU A 183 63.00 28.85 63.97
N LEU A 184 63.70 27.72 64.24
CA LEU A 184 63.53 26.47 63.51
C LEU A 184 62.19 25.77 63.80
N GLY A 185 61.53 26.06 64.91
CA GLY A 185 60.16 25.63 65.22
C GLY A 185 59.14 26.42 64.40
N ASP A 186 59.17 27.75 64.54
CA ASP A 186 58.29 28.70 63.85
C ASP A 186 58.40 28.56 62.32
N MET A 187 59.61 28.33 61.79
CA MET A 187 59.85 28.04 60.37
C MET A 187 59.26 26.70 59.92
N LYS A 188 59.32 25.65 60.76
CA LYS A 188 58.69 24.35 60.45
C LYS A 188 57.17 24.43 60.50
N GLU A 189 56.61 25.16 61.46
CA GLU A 189 55.15 25.34 61.57
C GLU A 189 54.60 26.17 60.42
N SER A 190 55.20 27.33 60.12
CA SER A 190 54.79 28.16 58.97
C SER A 190 54.94 27.42 57.63
N MET A 191 56.01 26.63 57.45
CA MET A 191 56.13 25.73 56.29
C MET A 191 55.02 24.68 56.28
N ALA A 192 54.72 24.00 57.40
CA ALA A 192 53.67 22.98 57.47
C ALA A 192 52.26 23.55 57.20
N ILE A 193 52.00 24.78 57.63
CA ILE A 193 50.76 25.53 57.32
C ILE A 193 50.70 25.85 55.82
N ALA A 194 51.73 26.46 55.23
CA ALA A 194 51.75 26.76 53.80
C ALA A 194 51.56 25.50 52.94
N ASP A 195 52.24 24.41 53.32
CA ASP A 195 52.18 23.11 52.66
C ASP A 195 50.77 22.47 52.81
N LYS A 196 50.08 22.71 53.93
CA LYS A 196 48.66 22.34 54.12
C LYS A 196 47.76 23.18 53.21
N ASP A 197 47.91 24.50 53.20
CA ASP A 197 47.07 25.41 52.42
C ASP A 197 47.23 25.17 50.91
N TYR A 198 48.45 24.89 50.43
CA TYR A 198 48.68 24.47 49.04
C TYR A 198 48.00 23.13 48.72
N ARG A 199 48.03 22.14 49.64
CA ARG A 199 47.30 20.87 49.45
C ARG A 199 45.79 21.07 49.42
N GLU A 200 45.23 21.93 50.28
CA GLU A 200 43.80 22.25 50.30
C GLU A 200 43.38 23.03 49.04
N HIS A 201 44.17 24.02 48.61
CA HIS A 201 43.94 24.73 47.34
C HIS A 201 43.97 23.78 46.13
N LEU A 202 44.95 22.87 46.05
CA LEU A 202 45.03 21.86 44.99
C LEU A 202 43.84 20.89 45.02
N ASN A 203 43.36 20.50 46.20
CA ASN A 203 42.19 19.63 46.33
C ASN A 203 40.90 20.35 45.95
N ASN A 204 40.72 21.60 46.36
CA ASN A 204 39.58 22.44 45.95
C ASN A 204 39.57 22.65 44.42
N LEU A 205 40.74 22.91 43.82
CA LEU A 205 40.88 23.04 42.37
C LEU A 205 40.54 21.73 41.62
N ARG A 206 41.02 20.58 42.13
CA ARG A 206 40.64 19.25 41.60
C ARG A 206 39.15 18.98 41.72
N GLU A 207 38.53 19.36 42.84
CA GLU A 207 37.10 19.14 43.05
C GLU A 207 36.24 20.05 42.15
N ASN A 208 36.69 21.29 41.92
CA ASN A 208 36.05 22.21 41.00
C ASN A 208 36.16 21.72 39.54
N PHE A 209 37.34 21.27 39.09
CA PHE A 209 37.49 20.64 37.77
C PHE A 209 36.63 19.38 37.62
N ARG A 210 36.47 18.58 38.69
CA ARG A 210 35.55 17.43 38.70
C ARG A 210 34.09 17.89 38.52
N LYS A 211 33.63 18.87 39.30
CA LYS A 211 32.27 19.44 39.20
C LYS A 211 31.99 20.06 37.83
N GLU A 212 32.94 20.81 37.28
CA GLU A 212 32.83 21.42 35.95
C GLU A 212 32.77 20.35 34.87
N LYS A 213 33.64 19.34 34.92
CA LYS A 213 33.59 18.18 34.01
C LYS A 213 32.24 17.46 34.09
N GLU A 214 31.77 17.13 35.29
CA GLU A 214 30.47 16.45 35.48
C GLU A 214 29.31 17.33 34.95
N CYS A 215 29.36 18.64 35.19
CA CYS A 215 28.38 19.59 34.66
C CYS A 215 28.38 19.57 33.11
N LEU A 216 29.55 19.72 32.48
CA LEU A 216 29.72 19.66 31.02
C LEU A 216 29.27 18.31 30.43
N GLU A 217 29.59 17.18 31.06
CA GLU A 217 29.14 15.86 30.65
C GLU A 217 27.60 15.75 30.74
N THR A 218 26.97 16.27 31.80
CA THR A 218 25.50 16.32 31.90
C THR A 218 24.86 17.26 30.88
N GLU A 219 25.47 18.41 30.59
CA GLU A 219 24.95 19.35 29.60
C GLU A 219 25.03 18.79 28.19
N VAL A 220 26.17 18.20 27.80
CA VAL A 220 26.34 17.51 26.51
C VAL A 220 25.36 16.35 26.39
N MET A 221 25.22 15.51 27.42
CA MET A 221 24.19 14.46 27.44
C MET A 221 22.77 15.03 27.28
N GLN A 222 22.46 16.17 27.87
CA GLN A 222 21.13 16.78 27.77
C GLN A 222 20.89 17.39 26.39
N ARG A 223 21.88 18.10 25.81
CA ARG A 223 21.84 18.60 24.43
C ARG A 223 21.61 17.47 23.45
N CYS A 224 22.39 16.38 23.53
CA CYS A 224 22.20 15.20 22.67
C CYS A 224 20.83 14.52 22.88
N LYS A 225 20.30 14.44 24.11
CA LYS A 225 18.93 13.94 24.36
C LYS A 225 17.87 14.81 23.68
N THR A 226 18.00 16.13 23.75
CA THR A 226 17.06 17.06 23.09
C THR A 226 17.17 17.00 21.56
N GLU A 227 18.38 16.91 21.02
CA GLU A 227 18.62 16.77 19.58
C GLU A 227 18.05 15.45 19.03
N ILE A 228 18.29 14.33 19.72
CA ILE A 228 17.68 13.03 19.41
C ILE A 228 16.15 13.07 19.53
N ALA A 229 15.59 13.88 20.43
CA ALA A 229 14.13 14.05 20.55
C ALA A 229 13.54 14.88 19.39
N VAL A 230 14.22 15.95 18.97
CA VAL A 230 13.83 16.76 17.80
C VAL A 230 13.94 15.93 16.52
N LEU A 231 15.07 15.27 16.26
CA LEU A 231 15.24 14.39 15.10
C LEU A 231 14.19 13.26 15.03
N LYS A 232 13.74 12.75 16.19
CA LYS A 232 12.63 11.78 16.26
C LYS A 232 11.26 12.39 15.99
N LEU A 233 11.06 13.68 16.29
CA LEU A 233 9.83 14.40 15.95
C LEU A 233 9.80 14.71 14.45
N ASP A 234 10.87 15.29 13.91
CA ASP A 234 11.03 15.63 12.49
C ASP A 234 10.86 14.39 11.60
N HIS A 235 11.45 13.26 11.99
CA HIS A 235 11.30 11.99 11.28
C HIS A 235 9.85 11.47 11.30
N ARG A 236 9.13 11.60 12.42
CA ARG A 236 7.70 11.25 12.50
C ARG A 236 6.83 12.17 11.65
N GLU A 237 7.12 13.47 11.64
CA GLU A 237 6.39 14.43 10.80
C GLU A 237 6.65 14.19 9.31
N ALA A 238 7.89 13.84 8.93
CA ALA A 238 8.25 13.43 7.57
C ALA A 238 7.50 12.15 7.16
N ILE A 239 7.42 11.15 8.04
CA ILE A 239 6.61 9.94 7.80
C ILE A 239 5.14 10.31 7.61
N ALA A 240 4.53 11.08 8.51
CA ALA A 240 3.12 11.46 8.42
C ALA A 240 2.80 12.26 7.13
N LYS A 241 3.73 13.11 6.67
CA LYS A 241 3.63 13.82 5.38
C LYS A 241 3.68 12.85 4.18
N LEU A 242 4.54 11.83 4.23
CA LEU A 242 4.63 10.80 3.19
C LEU A 242 3.39 9.88 3.20
N GLU A 243 2.90 9.48 4.37
CA GLU A 243 1.68 8.68 4.53
C GLU A 243 0.43 9.41 4.03
N GLY A 244 0.33 10.73 4.30
CA GLY A 244 -0.73 11.59 3.76
C GLY A 244 -0.66 11.72 2.24
N ALA A 245 0.53 12.00 1.69
CA ALA A 245 0.74 12.08 0.24
C ALA A 245 0.43 10.74 -0.47
N LEU A 246 0.75 9.60 0.18
CA LEU A 246 0.44 8.26 -0.30
C LEU A 246 -1.06 7.99 -0.30
N HIS A 247 -1.79 8.38 0.76
CA HIS A 247 -3.26 8.28 0.78
C HIS A 247 -3.93 9.15 -0.29
N ASP A 248 -3.45 10.38 -0.52
CA ASP A 248 -3.97 11.23 -1.60
C ASP A 248 -3.64 10.66 -3.00
N ALA A 249 -2.50 9.99 -3.16
CA ALA A 249 -2.15 9.28 -4.39
C ALA A 249 -3.08 8.08 -4.63
N PHE A 250 -3.34 7.24 -3.62
CA PHE A 250 -4.30 6.14 -3.71
C PHE A 250 -5.73 6.64 -4.00
N LYS A 251 -6.18 7.69 -3.30
CA LYS A 251 -7.49 8.30 -3.54
C LYS A 251 -7.66 8.81 -4.97
N LYS A 252 -6.62 9.41 -5.56
CA LYS A 252 -6.60 9.81 -6.98
C LYS A 252 -6.57 8.61 -7.93
N HIS A 253 -5.77 7.59 -7.62
CA HIS A 253 -5.73 6.33 -8.37
C HIS A 253 -7.11 5.66 -8.42
N ASP A 254 -7.84 5.62 -7.32
CA ASP A 254 -9.16 4.99 -7.24
C ASP A 254 -10.23 5.80 -7.99
N GLN A 255 -10.17 7.13 -7.89
CA GLN A 255 -11.00 8.06 -8.69
C GLN A 255 -10.73 7.89 -10.20
N LEU A 256 -9.46 7.75 -10.61
CA LEU A 256 -9.06 7.50 -11.99
C LEU A 256 -9.51 6.12 -12.46
N ASN A 257 -9.38 5.07 -11.64
CA ASN A 257 -9.85 3.72 -11.94
C ASN A 257 -11.37 3.60 -12.01
N GLU A 258 -12.13 4.40 -11.25
CA GLU A 258 -13.59 4.44 -11.39
C GLU A 258 -14.01 5.22 -12.65
N SER A 259 -13.31 6.31 -12.97
CA SER A 259 -13.50 7.05 -14.22
C SER A 259 -13.17 6.17 -15.45
N LEU A 260 -12.07 5.41 -15.39
CA LEU A 260 -11.67 4.44 -16.42
C LEU A 260 -12.68 3.30 -16.54
N ARG A 261 -13.25 2.79 -15.43
CA ARG A 261 -14.33 1.79 -15.48
C ARG A 261 -15.60 2.33 -16.13
N LYS A 262 -15.95 3.61 -15.90
CA LYS A 262 -17.08 4.28 -16.56
C LYS A 262 -16.86 4.41 -18.07
N THR A 263 -15.72 4.99 -18.50
CA THR A 263 -15.42 5.14 -19.94
C THR A 263 -15.22 3.81 -20.66
N THR A 264 -14.67 2.78 -19.97
CA THR A 264 -14.59 1.42 -20.53
C THR A 264 -15.98 0.82 -20.74
N LYS A 265 -16.89 0.99 -19.78
CA LYS A 265 -18.29 0.52 -19.94
C LYS A 265 -19.01 1.28 -21.05
N GLU A 266 -18.85 2.60 -21.13
CA GLU A 266 -19.40 3.42 -22.22
C GLU A 266 -18.88 2.97 -23.59
N ALA A 267 -17.58 2.63 -23.70
CA ALA A 267 -17.00 2.08 -24.91
C ALA A 267 -17.53 0.67 -25.25
N GLU A 268 -17.78 -0.18 -24.26
CA GLU A 268 -18.46 -1.47 -24.47
C GLU A 268 -19.91 -1.30 -24.94
N ASP A 269 -20.67 -0.37 -24.33
CA ASP A 269 -22.07 -0.13 -24.66
C ASP A 269 -22.21 0.51 -26.06
N LEU A 270 -21.31 1.41 -26.43
CA LEU A 270 -21.17 1.91 -27.81
C LEU A 270 -20.79 0.80 -28.80
N LYS A 271 -19.88 -0.12 -28.41
CA LYS A 271 -19.50 -1.28 -29.24
C LYS A 271 -20.67 -2.27 -29.40
N ARG A 272 -21.48 -2.49 -28.36
CA ARG A 272 -22.73 -3.27 -28.40
C ARG A 272 -23.70 -2.61 -29.40
N LEU A 273 -23.98 -1.32 -29.25
CA LEU A 273 -24.89 -0.57 -30.13
C LEU A 273 -24.42 -0.57 -31.60
N ALA A 274 -23.13 -0.33 -31.85
CA ALA A 274 -22.57 -0.37 -33.20
C ALA A 274 -22.67 -1.77 -33.84
N HIS A 275 -22.56 -2.84 -33.05
CA HIS A 275 -22.78 -4.20 -33.56
C HIS A 275 -24.26 -4.46 -33.90
N THR A 276 -25.20 -4.05 -33.04
CA THR A 276 -26.64 -4.15 -33.33
C THR A 276 -27.01 -3.37 -34.59
N LEU A 277 -26.61 -2.11 -34.70
CA LEU A 277 -26.85 -1.29 -35.90
C LEU A 277 -26.22 -1.91 -37.17
N SER A 278 -25.07 -2.60 -37.05
CA SER A 278 -24.49 -3.35 -38.16
C SER A 278 -25.28 -4.60 -38.51
N GLN A 279 -25.91 -5.29 -37.56
CA GLN A 279 -26.81 -6.41 -37.83
C GLN A 279 -28.10 -5.92 -38.49
N ASP A 280 -28.71 -4.88 -37.95
CA ASP A 280 -29.93 -4.25 -38.49
C ASP A 280 -29.70 -3.78 -39.93
N ASN A 281 -28.63 -3.03 -40.19
CA ASN A 281 -28.28 -2.56 -41.53
C ASN A 281 -27.99 -3.70 -42.51
N ASN A 282 -27.44 -4.82 -42.04
CA ASN A 282 -27.29 -6.04 -42.86
C ASN A 282 -28.65 -6.68 -43.18
N SER A 283 -29.58 -6.78 -42.20
CA SER A 283 -30.93 -7.31 -42.44
C SER A 283 -31.76 -6.42 -43.37
N LEU A 284 -31.69 -5.10 -43.23
CA LEU A 284 -32.32 -4.13 -44.13
C LEU A 284 -31.71 -4.18 -45.53
N GLY A 285 -30.41 -4.49 -45.65
CA GLY A 285 -29.76 -4.80 -46.93
C GLY A 285 -30.35 -6.04 -47.61
N VAL A 286 -30.55 -7.13 -46.86
CA VAL A 286 -31.17 -8.36 -47.36
C VAL A 286 -32.65 -8.15 -47.71
N GLU A 287 -33.39 -7.38 -46.91
CA GLU A 287 -34.79 -7.03 -47.19
C GLU A 287 -34.93 -6.15 -48.44
N ARG A 288 -34.05 -5.13 -48.59
CA ARG A 288 -33.94 -4.34 -49.82
C ARG A 288 -33.69 -5.22 -51.04
N ASP A 289 -32.72 -6.13 -50.96
CA ASP A 289 -32.35 -7.00 -52.09
C ASP A 289 -33.47 -7.99 -52.44
N LEU A 290 -34.21 -8.47 -51.43
CA LEU A 290 -35.42 -9.26 -51.63
C LEU A 290 -36.51 -8.45 -52.34
N ILE A 291 -36.81 -7.23 -51.87
CA ILE A 291 -37.78 -6.31 -52.46
C ILE A 291 -37.38 -5.94 -53.89
N GLU A 292 -36.12 -5.61 -54.16
CA GLU A 292 -35.61 -5.33 -55.50
C GLU A 292 -35.75 -6.56 -56.42
N SER A 293 -35.51 -7.77 -55.90
CA SER A 293 -35.75 -9.02 -56.65
C SER A 293 -37.25 -9.24 -56.95
N MET A 294 -38.14 -8.81 -56.06
CA MET A 294 -39.59 -8.89 -56.27
C MET A 294 -40.06 -7.85 -57.28
N LEU A 295 -39.59 -6.59 -57.18
CA LEU A 295 -39.88 -5.52 -58.13
C LEU A 295 -39.44 -5.89 -59.55
N LYS A 296 -38.21 -6.39 -59.72
CA LYS A 296 -37.72 -6.89 -61.02
C LYS A 296 -38.58 -8.03 -61.59
N LYS A 297 -39.14 -8.91 -60.74
CA LYS A 297 -40.09 -9.96 -61.14
C LYS A 297 -41.46 -9.37 -61.52
N THR A 298 -41.98 -8.41 -60.77
CA THR A 298 -43.28 -7.78 -61.08
C THR A 298 -43.21 -6.91 -62.33
N ASP A 299 -42.10 -6.21 -62.57
CA ASP A 299 -41.87 -5.44 -63.80
C ASP A 299 -41.76 -6.35 -65.02
N ALA A 300 -41.04 -7.48 -64.90
CA ALA A 300 -40.98 -8.49 -65.95
C ALA A 300 -42.37 -9.11 -66.24
N GLN A 301 -43.17 -9.38 -65.20
CA GLN A 301 -44.57 -9.82 -65.36
C GLN A 301 -45.45 -8.72 -65.98
N LEU A 302 -45.24 -7.45 -65.63
CA LEU A 302 -46.01 -6.32 -66.14
C LEU A 302 -45.69 -6.08 -67.61
N GLU A 303 -44.42 -6.07 -68.02
CA GLU A 303 -44.03 -6.00 -69.43
C GLU A 303 -44.49 -7.23 -70.23
N TRP A 304 -44.51 -8.43 -69.65
CA TRP A 304 -45.12 -9.61 -70.28
C TRP A 304 -46.64 -9.41 -70.47
N LYS A 305 -47.36 -8.98 -69.43
CA LYS A 305 -48.81 -8.69 -69.50
C LYS A 305 -49.12 -7.57 -70.51
N LYS A 306 -48.29 -6.54 -70.56
CA LYS A 306 -48.37 -5.39 -71.48
C LYS A 306 -48.17 -5.82 -72.94
N LYS A 307 -47.15 -6.66 -73.22
CA LYS A 307 -46.96 -7.31 -74.53
C LYS A 307 -48.15 -8.18 -74.91
N LYS A 308 -48.70 -8.95 -73.96
CA LYS A 308 -49.91 -9.73 -74.20
C LYS A 308 -51.13 -8.84 -74.45
N PHE A 309 -51.23 -7.69 -73.79
CA PHE A 309 -52.26 -6.68 -74.04
C PHE A 309 -52.12 -6.03 -75.40
N SER A 310 -50.90 -5.77 -75.90
CA SER A 310 -50.68 -5.28 -77.26
C SER A 310 -50.98 -6.33 -78.32
N GLU A 311 -50.62 -7.60 -78.11
CA GLU A 311 -51.04 -8.70 -78.99
C GLU A 311 -52.57 -8.83 -79.05
N LEU A 312 -53.24 -8.75 -77.89
CA LEU A 312 -54.70 -8.81 -77.81
C LEU A 312 -55.36 -7.57 -78.43
N ARG A 313 -54.81 -6.37 -78.25
CA ARG A 313 -55.28 -5.16 -78.95
C ARG A 313 -55.17 -5.31 -80.46
N VAL A 314 -54.04 -5.76 -80.99
CA VAL A 314 -53.88 -5.99 -82.45
C VAL A 314 -54.83 -7.07 -82.97
N LYS A 315 -55.14 -8.09 -82.16
CA LYS A 315 -56.18 -9.08 -82.52
C LYS A 315 -57.59 -8.51 -82.43
N VAL A 316 -57.87 -7.62 -81.49
CA VAL A 316 -59.16 -6.93 -81.38
C VAL A 316 -59.34 -5.99 -82.57
N THR A 317 -58.38 -5.13 -82.91
CA THR A 317 -58.48 -4.26 -84.09
C THR A 317 -58.60 -5.05 -85.38
N ALA A 318 -57.82 -6.14 -85.56
CA ALA A 318 -57.96 -7.00 -86.74
C ALA A 318 -59.31 -7.79 -86.80
N LEU A 319 -59.98 -7.99 -85.66
CA LEU A 319 -61.33 -8.56 -85.61
C LEU A 319 -62.42 -7.49 -85.79
N GLU A 320 -62.17 -6.26 -85.35
CA GLU A 320 -63.02 -5.08 -85.59
C GLU A 320 -62.98 -4.71 -87.09
N GLU A 321 -61.80 -4.59 -87.70
CA GLU A 321 -61.60 -4.43 -89.14
C GLU A 321 -62.27 -5.56 -89.95
N ALA A 322 -62.17 -6.81 -89.49
CA ALA A 322 -62.82 -7.96 -90.14
C ALA A 322 -64.34 -8.04 -89.90
N LEU A 323 -64.86 -7.37 -88.87
CA LEU A 323 -66.29 -7.17 -88.62
C LEU A 323 -66.82 -6.03 -89.49
N GLU A 324 -66.17 -4.87 -89.49
CA GLU A 324 -66.48 -3.72 -90.34
C GLU A 324 -66.53 -4.14 -91.83
N LEU A 325 -65.49 -4.83 -92.31
CA LEU A 325 -65.42 -5.36 -93.68
C LEU A 325 -66.42 -6.51 -93.95
N LYS A 326 -67.10 -7.04 -92.93
CA LYS A 326 -68.28 -7.91 -93.06
C LYS A 326 -69.60 -7.16 -92.97
N GLU A 327 -69.69 -6.10 -92.17
CA GLU A 327 -70.85 -5.21 -92.08
C GLU A 327 -71.00 -4.43 -93.38
N GLU A 328 -69.92 -3.90 -93.98
CA GLU A 328 -69.91 -3.35 -95.35
C GLU A 328 -70.46 -4.35 -96.36
N LYS A 329 -70.02 -5.62 -96.31
CA LYS A 329 -70.48 -6.68 -97.22
C LYS A 329 -71.94 -7.04 -97.00
N LEU A 330 -72.41 -7.05 -95.75
CA LEU A 330 -73.82 -7.26 -95.40
C LEU A 330 -74.68 -6.08 -95.84
N GLU A 331 -74.21 -4.84 -95.68
CA GLU A 331 -74.90 -3.63 -96.11
C GLU A 331 -74.93 -3.54 -97.65
N GLN A 332 -73.88 -3.99 -98.33
CA GLN A 332 -73.84 -4.11 -99.79
C GLN A 332 -74.76 -5.23 -100.29
N GLN A 333 -74.87 -6.35 -99.57
CA GLN A 333 -75.88 -7.39 -99.83
C GLN A 333 -77.31 -6.90 -99.53
N ASP A 334 -77.54 -6.10 -98.50
CA ASP A 334 -78.83 -5.50 -98.17
C ASP A 334 -79.24 -4.43 -99.20
N LYS A 335 -78.30 -3.64 -99.72
CA LYS A 335 -78.51 -2.77 -100.90
C LYS A 335 -78.93 -3.60 -102.13
N GLN A 336 -78.27 -4.74 -102.39
CA GLN A 336 -78.65 -5.68 -103.45
C GLN A 336 -80.04 -6.33 -103.19
N ALA A 337 -80.35 -6.65 -101.94
CA ALA A 337 -81.64 -7.21 -101.51
C ALA A 337 -82.79 -6.21 -101.64
N LYS A 338 -82.55 -4.93 -101.34
CA LYS A 338 -83.52 -3.84 -101.53
C LYS A 338 -83.81 -3.58 -103.00
N ILE A 339 -82.80 -3.60 -103.87
CA ILE A 339 -82.97 -3.49 -105.33
C ILE A 339 -83.84 -4.65 -105.86
N SER A 340 -83.52 -5.89 -105.46
CA SER A 340 -84.29 -7.07 -105.88
C SER A 340 -85.70 -7.13 -105.27
N LEU A 341 -85.90 -6.68 -104.03
CA LEU A 341 -87.21 -6.54 -103.41
C LEU A 341 -88.11 -5.56 -104.18
N VAL A 342 -87.57 -4.43 -104.66
CA VAL A 342 -88.31 -3.49 -105.52
C VAL A 342 -88.69 -4.15 -106.86
N THR A 343 -87.85 -5.02 -107.42
CA THR A 343 -88.19 -5.77 -108.65
C THR A 343 -89.28 -6.82 -108.40
N ILE A 344 -89.27 -7.47 -107.22
CA ILE A 344 -90.30 -8.41 -106.79
C ILE A 344 -91.64 -7.70 -106.54
N GLN A 345 -91.64 -6.51 -105.92
CA GLN A 345 -92.85 -5.72 -105.72
C GLN A 345 -93.48 -5.26 -107.05
N ALA A 346 -92.68 -4.85 -108.03
CA ALA A 346 -93.18 -4.50 -109.36
C ALA A 346 -93.85 -5.70 -110.07
N SER A 347 -93.19 -6.86 -110.08
CA SER A 347 -93.72 -8.07 -110.71
C SER A 347 -94.94 -8.67 -109.98
N GLN A 348 -95.02 -8.55 -108.65
CA GLN A 348 -96.19 -8.97 -107.87
C GLN A 348 -97.46 -8.19 -108.25
N VAL A 349 -97.35 -6.89 -108.51
CA VAL A 349 -98.47 -6.02 -108.93
C VAL A 349 -98.98 -6.40 -110.33
N GLU A 350 -98.10 -6.83 -111.24
CA GLU A 350 -98.49 -7.34 -112.55
C GLU A 350 -99.19 -8.71 -112.46
N LEU A 351 -98.67 -9.60 -111.60
CA LEU A 351 -99.23 -10.94 -111.36
C LEU A 351 -100.66 -10.87 -110.80
N GLU A 352 -100.91 -9.99 -109.82
CA GLU A 352 -102.27 -9.72 -109.32
C GLU A 352 -103.23 -9.20 -110.40
N LYS A 353 -102.73 -8.37 -111.33
CA LYS A 353 -103.51 -7.86 -112.47
C LYS A 353 -103.94 -8.99 -113.41
N LEU A 354 -103.06 -9.95 -113.65
CA LEU A 354 -103.31 -11.12 -114.52
C LEU A 354 -104.23 -12.15 -113.86
N GLN A 355 -104.13 -12.39 -112.55
CA GLN A 355 -105.09 -13.24 -111.83
C GLN A 355 -106.51 -12.66 -111.87
N LYS A 356 -106.66 -11.34 -111.75
CA LYS A 356 -107.97 -10.66 -111.77
C LYS A 356 -108.64 -10.70 -113.15
N SER A 357 -107.89 -10.73 -114.25
CA SER A 357 -108.46 -10.88 -115.61
C SER A 357 -108.84 -12.33 -115.94
N LEU A 358 -108.05 -13.32 -115.50
CA LEU A 358 -108.37 -14.75 -115.62
C LEU A 358 -109.71 -15.10 -114.95
N ALA A 359 -109.89 -14.67 -113.69
CA ALA A 359 -111.09 -14.95 -112.90
C ALA A 359 -112.41 -14.36 -113.45
N VAL A 360 -112.34 -13.43 -114.40
CA VAL A 360 -113.51 -12.93 -115.16
C VAL A 360 -113.80 -13.86 -116.34
N ARG A 361 -112.78 -14.24 -117.11
CA ARG A 361 -112.95 -15.09 -118.32
C ARG A 361 -113.49 -16.49 -118.01
N ASP A 362 -113.12 -17.08 -116.87
CA ASP A 362 -113.65 -18.40 -116.47
C ASP A 362 -115.17 -18.36 -116.18
N LYS A 363 -115.69 -17.24 -115.65
CA LYS A 363 -117.12 -17.07 -115.39
C LYS A 363 -117.93 -16.92 -116.68
N GLU A 364 -117.42 -16.15 -117.63
CA GLU A 364 -118.00 -16.00 -118.97
C GLU A 364 -118.05 -17.36 -119.70
N MET A 365 -116.96 -18.12 -119.67
CA MET A 365 -116.87 -19.44 -120.31
C MET A 365 -117.88 -20.45 -119.75
N LEU A 366 -118.13 -20.40 -118.45
CA LEU A 366 -119.06 -21.31 -117.77
C LEU A 366 -120.53 -21.01 -118.14
N HIS A 367 -120.87 -19.73 -118.32
CA HIS A 367 -122.20 -19.31 -118.78
C HIS A 367 -122.47 -19.69 -120.25
N VAL A 368 -121.48 -19.52 -121.14
CA VAL A 368 -121.58 -19.93 -122.56
C VAL A 368 -121.83 -21.44 -122.70
N LYS A 369 -121.17 -22.28 -121.89
CA LYS A 369 -121.38 -23.74 -121.89
C LYS A 369 -122.81 -24.13 -121.50
N GLN A 370 -123.40 -23.44 -120.51
CA GLN A 370 -124.79 -23.68 -120.09
C GLN A 370 -125.79 -23.32 -121.20
N LEU A 371 -125.61 -22.15 -121.85
CA LEU A 371 -126.49 -21.69 -122.92
C LEU A 371 -126.47 -22.62 -124.14
N ALA A 372 -125.29 -23.08 -124.56
CA ALA A 372 -125.14 -24.00 -125.68
C ALA A 372 -125.88 -25.34 -125.44
N SER A 373 -125.81 -25.89 -124.22
CA SER A 373 -126.47 -27.15 -123.87
C SER A 373 -128.00 -27.05 -123.91
N ALA A 374 -128.59 -25.88 -123.67
CA ALA A 374 -130.03 -25.68 -123.75
C ALA A 374 -130.53 -25.61 -125.21
N ILE A 375 -129.78 -24.94 -126.09
CA ILE A 375 -130.12 -24.77 -127.50
C ILE A 375 -130.13 -26.10 -128.24
N VAL A 376 -129.11 -26.95 -128.04
CA VAL A 376 -129.02 -28.27 -128.69
C VAL A 376 -130.24 -29.14 -128.34
N LYS A 377 -130.62 -29.19 -127.06
CA LYS A 377 -131.75 -30.03 -126.63
C LYS A 377 -133.09 -29.59 -127.23
N LYS A 378 -133.32 -28.28 -127.36
CA LYS A 378 -134.53 -27.74 -128.00
C LYS A 378 -134.58 -27.93 -129.52
N ARG A 379 -133.45 -28.19 -130.17
CA ARG A 379 -133.40 -28.52 -131.60
C ARG A 379 -133.85 -29.96 -131.88
N THR A 380 -133.40 -30.92 -131.07
CA THR A 380 -133.76 -32.34 -131.23
C THR A 380 -135.28 -32.57 -131.12
N GLU A 381 -135.90 -31.96 -130.10
CA GLU A 381 -137.36 -32.01 -129.87
C GLU A 381 -138.20 -31.46 -131.05
N LEU A 382 -137.63 -30.58 -131.89
CA LEU A 382 -138.29 -30.06 -133.10
C LEU A 382 -138.06 -30.97 -134.33
N GLU A 383 -136.86 -31.54 -134.46
CA GLU A 383 -136.51 -32.39 -135.61
C GLU A 383 -137.33 -33.69 -135.61
N GLU A 384 -137.55 -34.28 -134.43
CA GLU A 384 -138.40 -35.47 -134.25
C GLU A 384 -139.85 -35.21 -134.70
N PHE A 385 -140.45 -34.09 -134.26
CA PHE A 385 -141.84 -33.72 -134.61
C PHE A 385 -142.06 -33.55 -136.13
N PHE A 386 -141.11 -32.93 -136.86
CA PHE A 386 -141.26 -32.74 -138.29
C PHE A 386 -141.20 -34.04 -139.10
N HIS A 387 -140.47 -35.06 -138.61
CA HIS A 387 -140.44 -36.37 -139.25
C HIS A 387 -141.80 -37.10 -139.14
N GLU A 388 -142.43 -37.09 -137.96
CA GLU A 388 -143.75 -37.72 -137.74
C GLU A 388 -144.83 -37.12 -138.64
N VAL A 389 -144.87 -35.78 -138.77
CA VAL A 389 -145.87 -35.07 -139.59
C VAL A 389 -145.70 -35.39 -141.09
N LEU A 390 -144.46 -35.51 -141.58
CA LEU A 390 -144.19 -35.82 -143.00
C LEU A 390 -144.65 -37.23 -143.39
N ASP A 391 -144.40 -38.23 -142.55
CA ASP A 391 -144.76 -39.62 -142.86
C ASP A 391 -146.26 -39.90 -142.71
N HIS A 392 -146.99 -39.13 -141.89
CA HIS A 392 -148.46 -39.15 -141.90
C HIS A 392 -149.01 -38.65 -143.24
N VAL A 393 -148.54 -37.51 -143.75
CA VAL A 393 -148.99 -36.94 -145.03
C VAL A 393 -148.76 -37.91 -146.20
N ARG A 394 -147.63 -38.64 -146.21
CA ARG A 394 -147.34 -39.65 -147.23
C ARG A 394 -148.33 -40.81 -147.25
N GLN A 395 -148.80 -41.25 -146.08
CA GLN A 395 -149.79 -42.33 -145.97
C GLN A 395 -151.15 -41.87 -146.53
N GLU A 396 -151.56 -40.63 -146.21
CA GLU A 396 -152.78 -40.00 -146.74
C GLU A 396 -152.80 -39.93 -148.28
N ILE A 397 -151.67 -39.59 -148.91
CA ILE A 397 -151.53 -39.56 -150.38
C ILE A 397 -151.81 -40.94 -150.99
N VAL A 398 -151.20 -41.99 -150.43
CA VAL A 398 -151.36 -43.36 -150.93
C VAL A 398 -152.80 -43.85 -150.79
N ALA A 399 -153.45 -43.56 -149.65
CA ALA A 399 -154.86 -43.91 -149.42
C ALA A 399 -155.81 -43.24 -150.43
N ASN A 400 -155.69 -41.92 -150.61
CA ASN A 400 -156.52 -41.16 -151.55
C ASN A 400 -156.38 -41.66 -153.01
N ARG A 401 -155.16 -41.98 -153.44
CA ARG A 401 -154.89 -42.51 -154.79
C ARG A 401 -155.55 -43.87 -155.04
N ILE A 402 -155.65 -44.73 -154.02
CA ILE A 402 -156.36 -46.01 -154.12
C ILE A 402 -157.88 -45.81 -154.21
N GLN A 403 -158.43 -44.91 -153.39
CA GLN A 403 -159.85 -44.58 -153.34
C GLN A 403 -160.36 -44.04 -154.70
N TYR A 404 -159.72 -42.99 -155.23
CA TYR A 404 -160.13 -42.32 -156.46
C TYR A 404 -160.19 -43.28 -157.68
N LYS A 405 -159.21 -44.19 -157.78
CA LYS A 405 -159.16 -45.21 -158.84
C LYS A 405 -160.35 -46.18 -158.78
N LYS A 406 -160.80 -46.54 -157.57
CA LYS A 406 -161.92 -47.47 -157.34
C LYS A 406 -163.26 -46.83 -157.74
N GLU A 407 -163.47 -45.59 -157.35
CA GLU A 407 -164.69 -44.83 -157.63
C GLU A 407 -164.85 -44.57 -159.14
N ALA A 408 -163.81 -44.09 -159.82
CA ALA A 408 -163.82 -43.88 -161.27
C ALA A 408 -164.13 -45.17 -162.06
N LEU A 409 -163.72 -46.35 -161.55
CA LEU A 409 -164.01 -47.65 -162.18
C LEU A 409 -165.48 -48.06 -162.00
N GLN A 410 -166.08 -47.76 -160.84
CA GLN A 410 -167.52 -47.99 -160.61
C GLN A 410 -168.36 -47.10 -161.52
N ASP A 411 -168.03 -45.81 -161.59
CA ASP A 411 -168.78 -44.82 -162.38
C ASP A 411 -168.76 -45.15 -163.88
N TYR A 412 -167.58 -45.51 -164.42
CA TYR A 412 -167.45 -45.96 -165.81
C TYR A 412 -168.29 -47.22 -166.11
N ARG A 413 -168.24 -48.23 -165.24
CA ARG A 413 -169.03 -49.47 -165.37
C ARG A 413 -170.54 -49.21 -165.26
N GLN A 414 -170.96 -48.21 -164.50
CA GLN A 414 -172.37 -47.85 -164.40
C GLN A 414 -172.88 -47.22 -165.70
N ARG A 415 -172.20 -46.19 -166.23
CA ARG A 415 -172.55 -45.55 -167.51
C ARG A 415 -172.59 -46.56 -168.67
N PHE A 416 -171.70 -47.56 -168.66
CA PHE A 416 -171.69 -48.63 -169.66
C PHE A 416 -172.94 -49.54 -169.62
N ARG A 417 -173.44 -49.87 -168.41
CA ARG A 417 -174.69 -50.64 -168.25
C ARG A 417 -175.92 -49.85 -168.68
N GLU A 418 -175.99 -48.57 -168.32
CA GLU A 418 -177.08 -47.66 -168.70
C GLU A 418 -177.15 -47.46 -170.22
N ALA A 419 -176.01 -47.41 -170.91
CA ALA A 419 -175.93 -47.39 -172.36
C ALA A 419 -176.38 -48.72 -173.00
N THR A 420 -176.04 -49.86 -172.40
CA THR A 420 -176.46 -51.18 -172.89
C THR A 420 -177.99 -51.36 -172.84
N ALA A 421 -178.66 -50.69 -171.89
CA ALA A 421 -180.13 -50.63 -171.81
C ALA A 421 -180.77 -49.61 -172.77
N GLY A 422 -180.00 -49.04 -173.71
CA GLY A 422 -180.48 -48.10 -174.73
C GLY A 422 -180.76 -46.67 -174.25
N LYS A 423 -180.53 -46.35 -172.96
CA LYS A 423 -180.87 -45.02 -172.40
C LYS A 423 -179.90 -43.90 -172.80
N ILE A 424 -178.64 -44.25 -173.10
CA ILE A 424 -177.58 -43.31 -173.50
C ILE A 424 -176.66 -43.98 -174.52
N LYS A 425 -175.87 -43.17 -175.25
CA LYS A 425 -174.80 -43.68 -176.13
C LYS A 425 -173.68 -44.29 -175.29
N PHE A 426 -173.02 -45.33 -175.80
CA PHE A 426 -171.90 -45.98 -175.11
C PHE A 426 -170.77 -44.99 -174.79
N PRO A 427 -170.24 -44.97 -173.55
CA PRO A 427 -169.16 -44.07 -173.17
C PRO A 427 -167.83 -44.48 -173.84
N PRO A 428 -166.96 -43.52 -174.22
CA PRO A 428 -165.63 -43.81 -174.75
C PRO A 428 -164.82 -44.74 -173.84
N ILE A 429 -164.00 -45.61 -174.42
CA ILE A 429 -163.22 -46.59 -173.66
C ILE A 429 -162.17 -45.87 -172.80
N ARG A 430 -162.24 -46.05 -171.48
CA ARG A 430 -161.33 -45.45 -170.48
C ARG A 430 -160.48 -46.54 -169.83
N THR A 431 -159.19 -46.28 -169.66
CA THR A 431 -158.23 -47.26 -169.13
C THR A 431 -157.91 -47.03 -167.65
N PHE A 432 -157.79 -48.14 -166.91
CA PHE A 432 -157.60 -48.19 -165.45
C PHE A 432 -156.25 -48.83 -165.04
N HIS A 433 -155.37 -48.97 -166.02
CA HIS A 433 -154.02 -49.52 -165.92
C HIS A 433 -153.08 -48.52 -166.59
N LYS A 434 -151.89 -48.29 -166.02
CA LYS A 434 -150.91 -47.37 -166.63
C LYS A 434 -150.41 -47.97 -167.95
N SER A 435 -150.91 -47.44 -169.07
CA SER A 435 -150.44 -47.75 -170.42
C SER A 435 -150.00 -46.45 -171.09
N PRO A 436 -148.72 -46.32 -171.51
CA PRO A 436 -148.18 -45.05 -172.02
C PRO A 436 -148.75 -44.63 -173.39
N TYR A 437 -149.49 -45.52 -174.06
CA TYR A 437 -150.11 -45.25 -175.37
C TYR A 437 -151.62 -44.94 -175.28
N SER A 438 -152.19 -44.80 -174.07
CA SER A 438 -153.63 -44.57 -173.88
C SER A 438 -153.95 -43.11 -173.62
N THR A 439 -154.64 -42.45 -174.56
CA THR A 439 -155.07 -41.05 -174.48
C THR A 439 -156.26 -40.78 -173.55
N ASN A 440 -156.77 -41.79 -172.83
CA ASN A 440 -157.90 -41.65 -171.90
C ASN A 440 -157.74 -42.60 -170.70
N SER A 441 -156.80 -42.24 -169.81
CA SER A 441 -156.35 -43.04 -168.67
C SER A 441 -156.61 -42.31 -167.35
N VAL A 442 -157.17 -43.01 -166.36
CA VAL A 442 -157.44 -42.41 -165.03
C VAL A 442 -156.18 -41.90 -164.33
N TYR A 443 -155.01 -42.47 -164.63
CA TYR A 443 -153.75 -42.01 -164.04
C TYR A 443 -153.31 -40.64 -164.56
N SER A 444 -153.73 -40.25 -165.76
CA SER A 444 -153.44 -38.92 -166.30
C SER A 444 -154.17 -37.81 -165.52
N ASP A 445 -155.37 -38.08 -165.02
CA ASP A 445 -156.12 -37.15 -164.15
C ASP A 445 -155.42 -36.92 -162.80
N MET A 446 -154.77 -37.98 -162.27
CA MET A 446 -154.03 -37.96 -161.00
C MET A 446 -152.68 -37.25 -161.11
N GLU A 447 -152.04 -37.34 -162.27
CA GLU A 447 -150.79 -36.62 -162.57
C GLU A 447 -151.06 -35.16 -162.93
N ALA A 448 -152.19 -34.85 -163.58
CA ALA A 448 -152.65 -33.48 -163.80
C ALA A 448 -152.96 -32.73 -162.49
N THR A 449 -153.50 -33.42 -161.46
CA THR A 449 -153.68 -32.83 -160.11
C THR A 449 -152.38 -32.64 -159.34
N SER A 450 -151.26 -33.19 -159.82
CA SER A 450 -149.92 -32.96 -159.27
C SER A 450 -149.15 -31.83 -159.97
N GLN A 451 -149.61 -31.30 -161.11
CA GLN A 451 -148.94 -30.23 -161.86
C GLN A 451 -149.57 -28.85 -161.61
N TRP A 452 -148.86 -28.01 -160.86
CA TRP A 452 -149.37 -26.72 -160.37
C TRP A 452 -149.59 -25.70 -161.50
N SER A 453 -150.83 -25.26 -161.70
CA SER A 453 -151.21 -24.32 -162.78
C SER A 453 -151.44 -22.88 -162.29
N HIS A 454 -150.33 -22.16 -162.07
CA HIS A 454 -150.20 -20.70 -162.19
C HIS A 454 -150.86 -19.77 -161.13
N ARG A 455 -150.75 -18.45 -161.40
CA ARG A 455 -150.97 -17.25 -160.57
C ARG A 455 -152.21 -17.24 -159.66
N SER A 456 -152.04 -16.73 -158.44
CA SER A 456 -152.67 -15.46 -158.00
C SER A 456 -152.04 -14.94 -156.70
N THR A 457 -152.30 -13.68 -156.34
CA THR A 457 -151.54 -12.92 -155.34
C THR A 457 -152.28 -12.81 -154.00
N SER A 458 -152.56 -13.95 -153.35
CA SER A 458 -153.24 -14.02 -152.05
C SER A 458 -152.63 -15.11 -151.17
N GLU A 459 -152.76 -14.96 -149.85
CA GLU A 459 -152.34 -15.99 -148.88
C GLU A 459 -153.16 -17.27 -149.09
N VAL A 460 -152.47 -18.39 -149.36
CA VAL A 460 -153.07 -19.73 -149.44
C VAL A 460 -152.89 -20.41 -148.09
N GLN A 461 -153.97 -20.86 -147.46
CA GLN A 461 -153.85 -21.58 -146.19
C GLN A 461 -153.55 -23.06 -146.42
N MET A 462 -152.83 -23.66 -145.47
CA MET A 462 -152.33 -25.03 -145.63
C MET A 462 -153.45 -26.07 -145.76
N SER A 463 -154.68 -25.75 -145.33
CA SER A 463 -155.88 -26.56 -145.53
C SER A 463 -156.16 -26.85 -147.02
N ASP A 464 -156.02 -25.83 -147.88
CA ASP A 464 -156.54 -25.78 -149.25
C ASP A 464 -155.68 -26.57 -150.26
N LEU A 465 -154.46 -26.92 -149.86
CA LEU A 465 -153.50 -27.68 -150.66
C LEU A 465 -153.91 -29.16 -150.81
N SER A 466 -153.62 -29.77 -151.96
CA SER A 466 -153.70 -31.23 -152.10
C SER A 466 -152.68 -31.92 -151.17
N TRP A 467 -152.88 -33.20 -150.86
CA TRP A 467 -151.95 -33.90 -149.97
C TRP A 467 -150.53 -34.01 -150.57
N GLU A 468 -150.41 -34.19 -151.89
CA GLU A 468 -149.13 -34.07 -152.61
C GLU A 468 -148.46 -32.71 -152.44
N GLN A 469 -149.22 -31.61 -152.46
CA GLN A 469 -148.69 -30.26 -152.25
C GLN A 469 -148.26 -30.03 -150.80
N LYS A 470 -149.02 -30.58 -149.83
CA LYS A 470 -148.67 -30.54 -148.40
C LYS A 470 -147.33 -31.22 -148.10
N GLU A 471 -147.05 -32.38 -148.72
CA GLU A 471 -145.77 -33.07 -148.56
C GLU A 471 -144.59 -32.22 -149.04
N GLN A 472 -144.73 -31.59 -150.22
CA GLN A 472 -143.68 -30.76 -150.81
C GLN A 472 -143.37 -29.53 -149.95
N VAL A 473 -144.40 -28.82 -149.46
CA VAL A 473 -144.23 -27.64 -148.60
C VAL A 473 -143.55 -28.00 -147.27
N LEU A 474 -143.97 -29.09 -146.62
CA LEU A 474 -143.38 -29.55 -145.36
C LEU A 474 -141.92 -30.01 -145.54
N SER A 475 -141.63 -30.73 -146.63
CA SER A 475 -140.27 -31.18 -146.95
C SER A 475 -139.32 -30.00 -147.20
N LEU A 476 -139.80 -28.97 -147.91
CA LEU A 476 -139.07 -27.73 -148.15
C LEU A 476 -138.80 -26.98 -146.84
N LEU A 477 -139.80 -26.88 -145.95
CA LEU A 477 -139.68 -26.22 -144.66
C LEU A 477 -138.60 -26.87 -143.77
N PHE A 478 -138.59 -28.21 -143.70
CA PHE A 478 -137.62 -28.98 -142.92
C PHE A 478 -136.18 -28.83 -143.46
N ALA A 479 -136.00 -28.85 -144.78
CA ALA A 479 -134.71 -28.58 -145.42
C ALA A 479 -134.20 -27.15 -145.07
N LYS A 480 -135.09 -26.17 -145.13
CA LYS A 480 -134.79 -24.75 -144.86
C LYS A 480 -134.42 -24.49 -143.40
N MET A 481 -135.11 -25.14 -142.44
CA MET A 481 -134.73 -25.11 -141.01
C MET A 481 -133.36 -25.73 -140.72
N ASN A 482 -132.98 -26.77 -141.49
CA ASN A 482 -131.70 -27.44 -141.36
C ASN A 482 -130.55 -26.79 -142.17
N GLY A 483 -130.79 -25.66 -142.84
CA GLY A 483 -129.77 -24.94 -143.61
C GLY A 483 -129.43 -25.54 -144.97
N LEU A 484 -130.21 -26.52 -145.46
CA LEU A 484 -130.09 -27.05 -146.81
C LEU A 484 -130.79 -26.09 -147.79
N GLN A 485 -130.04 -25.09 -148.23
CA GLN A 485 -130.52 -24.02 -149.09
C GLN A 485 -130.75 -24.51 -150.53
N GLU A 486 -131.81 -24.01 -151.16
CA GLU A 486 -132.42 -24.54 -152.39
C GLU A 486 -131.48 -24.56 -153.63
N ARG A 487 -131.72 -25.55 -154.51
CA ARG A 487 -131.24 -25.62 -155.90
C ARG A 487 -132.35 -26.15 -156.80
#